data_AF-A0A109KM51-F1
#
_entry.id   AF-A0A109KM51-F1
#
_cell.length_a   1.000
_cell.length_b   1.000
_cell.length_c   1.000
_cell.angle_alpha   90.00
_cell.angle_beta   90.00
_cell.angle_gamma   90.00
#
_symmetry.space_group_name_H-M   'P 1'
#
loop_
_entity.id
_entity.type
_entity.pdbx_description
1 polymer ?
#
loop_
_entity_poly.entity_id
_entity_poly.type
_entity_poly.pdbx_seq_one_letter_code
_entity_poly.pdbx_strand_id
1 'polypeptide(L)'
;MSIFGLNALSPWSLLELVGGLILLIVGAEILVRAAVRLAASLKVRPLIIGLSIVAFGSSAPQMTVSLQATLAGNTDIAVGSVIGSSIFNILVTLGLSALIIPLRVSRQLVRVDIPVMIVAGLLVFILAANEMLTPFDGAVLLVALLAYVGVLHYQTRHSRRPRTLDTVAKAPWLSSVLLMLGGLLVLVLAGHLLLGAAVDVAGDLGLSERVIGLTLIGVGTSLPCLATSLIAALRGEREIAVGNVIGSNLFNLLGVLGFTALVAPTPLSVSPNALDFDLPVMLGAIILCLPVFYTGYRVTRIEGLVLLGLYLAYGLHVMAFTTGMPLANKLEQLMLYYVLPALGVLLLFTSLRAWHRQHKRESQ
;
A
#
# COMPACT_ATOMS: atom_id res chain seq x y z
N MET A 1 -16.40 37.10 1.17
CA MET A 1 -16.57 35.89 0.32
C MET A 1 -15.27 35.65 -0.45
N SER A 2 -14.20 35.30 0.27
CA SER A 2 -12.93 34.82 -0.29
C SER A 2 -12.99 33.29 -0.22
N ILE A 3 -13.43 32.66 -1.30
CA ILE A 3 -13.87 31.26 -1.30
C ILE A 3 -12.72 30.25 -1.15
N PHE A 4 -11.45 30.67 -1.15
CA PHE A 4 -10.33 29.86 -0.67
C PHE A 4 -9.30 30.78 0.00
N GLY A 5 -9.09 30.62 1.30
CA GLY A 5 -8.12 31.40 2.09
C GLY A 5 -6.67 31.09 1.73
N LEU A 6 -6.23 31.42 0.51
CA LEU A 6 -4.83 31.28 0.09
C LEU A 6 -3.88 32.21 0.87
N ASN A 7 -4.41 33.23 1.55
CA ASN A 7 -3.65 34.10 2.45
C ASN A 7 -3.43 33.49 3.85
N ALA A 8 -4.02 32.31 4.14
CA ALA A 8 -3.86 31.61 5.41
C ALA A 8 -2.75 30.54 5.38
N LEU A 9 -2.24 30.18 4.20
CA LEU A 9 -1.17 29.19 4.08
C LEU A 9 0.16 29.86 4.42
N SER A 10 0.84 29.38 5.45
CA SER A 10 2.18 29.87 5.75
C SER A 10 3.09 29.66 4.52
N PRO A 11 3.88 30.65 4.09
CA PRO A 11 4.78 30.49 2.95
C PRO A 11 5.83 29.38 3.17
N TRP A 12 6.06 29.02 4.44
CA TRP A 12 6.92 27.92 4.85
C TRP A 12 6.31 26.56 4.52
N SER A 13 5.04 26.33 4.86
CA SER A 13 4.33 25.08 4.54
C SER A 13 4.25 24.83 3.03
N LEU A 14 4.11 25.89 2.22
CA LEU A 14 4.16 25.78 0.75
C LEU A 14 5.54 25.36 0.24
N LEU A 15 6.62 25.90 0.80
CA LEU A 15 7.99 25.49 0.47
C LEU A 15 8.26 24.04 0.85
N GLU A 16 7.80 23.61 2.03
CA GLU A 16 7.89 22.22 2.47
C GLU A 16 7.08 21.27 1.58
N LEU A 17 5.91 21.69 1.11
CA LEU A 17 5.07 20.90 0.23
C LEU A 17 5.71 20.73 -1.15
N VAL A 18 6.23 21.81 -1.75
CA VAL A 18 6.92 21.75 -3.04
C VAL A 18 8.26 21.00 -2.92
N GLY A 19 9.06 21.31 -1.90
CA GLY A 19 10.33 20.64 -1.65
C GLY A 19 10.15 19.15 -1.37
N GLY A 20 9.16 18.80 -0.55
CA GLY A 20 8.76 17.43 -0.27
C GLY A 20 8.35 16.67 -1.52
N LEU A 21 7.54 17.27 -2.42
CA LEU A 21 7.16 16.64 -3.69
C LEU A 21 8.38 16.39 -4.59
N ILE A 22 9.30 17.35 -4.69
CA ILE A 22 10.54 17.20 -5.47
C ILE A 22 11.38 16.06 -4.90
N LEU A 23 11.61 16.04 -3.58
CA LEU A 23 12.36 14.98 -2.91
C LEU A 23 11.68 13.63 -3.06
N LEU A 24 10.35 13.57 -3.04
CA LEU A 24 9.58 12.34 -3.22
C LEU A 24 9.84 11.74 -4.61
N ILE A 25 9.79 12.57 -5.66
CA ILE A 25 10.09 12.14 -7.03
C ILE A 25 11.55 11.71 -7.16
N VAL A 26 12.49 12.50 -6.65
CA VAL A 26 13.93 12.20 -6.71
C VAL A 26 14.27 10.93 -5.94
N GLY A 27 13.73 10.75 -4.74
CA GLY A 27 13.94 9.57 -3.91
C GLY A 27 13.39 8.31 -4.56
N ALA A 28 12.15 8.36 -5.08
CA ALA A 28 11.54 7.26 -5.82
C ALA A 28 12.37 6.88 -7.06
N GLU A 29 12.86 7.88 -7.78
CA GLU A 29 13.69 7.69 -8.97
C GLU A 29 15.02 7.00 -8.66
N ILE A 30 15.71 7.45 -7.60
CA ILE A 30 16.95 6.84 -7.13
C ILE A 30 16.68 5.41 -6.67
N LEU A 31 15.63 5.20 -5.88
CA LEU A 31 15.25 3.91 -5.32
C LEU A 31 14.94 2.89 -6.43
N VAL A 32 14.14 3.26 -7.42
CA VAL A 32 13.77 2.37 -8.55
C VAL A 32 15.01 2.01 -9.38
N ARG A 33 15.87 2.98 -9.71
CA ARG A 33 17.11 2.69 -10.46
C ARG A 33 18.04 1.77 -9.67
N ALA A 34 18.17 1.99 -8.36
CA ALA A 34 18.96 1.14 -7.49
C ALA A 34 18.39 -0.28 -7.39
N ALA A 35 17.07 -0.41 -7.28
CA ALA A 35 16.36 -1.70 -7.24
C ALA A 35 16.58 -2.52 -8.51
N VAL A 36 16.50 -1.89 -9.70
CA VAL A 36 16.77 -2.56 -10.99
C VAL A 36 18.23 -3.03 -11.08
N ARG A 37 19.19 -2.17 -10.69
CA ARG A 37 20.62 -2.53 -10.67
C ARG A 37 20.91 -3.65 -9.67
N LEU A 38 20.26 -3.61 -8.51
CA LEU A 38 20.40 -4.64 -7.49
C LEU A 38 19.84 -5.98 -7.97
N ALA A 39 18.66 -5.97 -8.61
CA ALA A 39 18.08 -7.17 -9.21
C ALA A 39 19.02 -7.79 -10.26
N ALA A 40 19.61 -6.96 -11.13
CA ALA A 40 20.57 -7.40 -12.14
C ALA A 40 21.86 -7.98 -11.53
N SER A 41 22.46 -7.28 -10.56
CA SER A 41 23.71 -7.72 -9.90
C SER A 41 23.54 -9.01 -9.10
N LEU A 42 22.38 -9.19 -8.42
CA LEU A 42 22.04 -10.40 -7.68
C LEU A 42 21.45 -11.51 -8.57
N LYS A 43 21.21 -11.24 -9.86
CA LYS A 43 20.59 -12.16 -10.83
C LYS A 43 19.23 -12.69 -10.37
N VAL A 44 18.47 -11.86 -9.67
CA VAL A 44 17.10 -12.15 -9.21
C VAL A 44 16.08 -11.40 -10.06
N ARG A 45 14.82 -11.81 -9.99
CA ARG A 45 13.73 -11.10 -10.68
C ARG A 45 13.50 -9.73 -10.02
N PRO A 46 13.26 -8.65 -10.79
CA PRO A 46 12.91 -7.34 -10.25
C PRO A 46 11.73 -7.39 -9.28
N LEU A 47 10.75 -8.28 -9.54
CA LEU A 47 9.64 -8.55 -8.63
C LEU A 47 10.07 -8.83 -7.19
N ILE A 48 11.12 -9.63 -6.99
CA ILE A 48 11.55 -10.04 -5.64
C ILE A 48 12.15 -8.85 -4.89
N ILE A 49 12.90 -7.98 -5.58
CA ILE A 49 13.41 -6.75 -4.98
C ILE A 49 12.25 -5.82 -4.61
N GLY A 50 11.22 -5.73 -5.46
CA GLY A 50 9.97 -5.03 -5.17
C GLY A 50 9.24 -5.56 -3.93
N LEU A 51 9.03 -6.88 -3.85
CA LEU A 51 8.35 -7.57 -2.75
C LEU A 51 9.12 -7.57 -1.42
N SER A 52 10.40 -7.23 -1.43
CA SER A 52 11.28 -7.29 -0.25
C SER A 52 11.79 -5.91 0.14
N ILE A 53 12.96 -5.51 -0.35
CA ILE A 53 13.68 -4.36 0.20
C ILE A 53 12.99 -3.05 -0.13
N VAL A 54 12.43 -2.92 -1.34
CA VAL A 54 11.70 -1.71 -1.74
C VAL A 54 10.46 -1.55 -0.88
N ALA A 55 9.64 -2.61 -0.76
CA ALA A 55 8.45 -2.63 0.07
C ALA A 55 8.74 -2.37 1.56
N PHE A 56 9.73 -3.07 2.12
CA PHE A 56 10.16 -2.88 3.51
C PHE A 56 10.58 -1.43 3.75
N GLY A 57 11.37 -0.87 2.83
CA GLY A 57 11.78 0.51 2.89
C GLY A 57 10.60 1.47 2.85
N SER A 58 9.71 1.37 1.86
CA SER A 58 8.57 2.27 1.75
C SER A 58 7.57 2.14 2.90
N SER A 59 7.57 1.03 3.63
CA SER A 59 6.78 0.83 4.86
C SER A 59 7.49 1.31 6.15
N ALA A 60 8.75 1.75 6.09
CA ALA A 60 9.46 2.23 7.28
C ALA A 60 8.79 3.46 7.95
N PRO A 61 8.29 4.48 7.20
CA PRO A 61 7.53 5.57 7.81
C PRO A 61 6.27 5.09 8.54
N GLN A 62 5.59 4.08 7.98
CA GLN A 62 4.41 3.48 8.60
C GLN A 62 4.75 2.81 9.93
N MET A 63 5.89 2.11 10.01
CA MET A 63 6.41 1.55 11.25
C MET A 63 6.67 2.64 12.30
N THR A 64 7.38 3.70 11.90
CA THR A 64 7.71 4.82 12.81
C THR A 64 6.46 5.46 13.38
N VAL A 65 5.46 5.76 12.54
CA VAL A 65 4.20 6.37 12.97
C VAL A 65 3.41 5.45 13.89
N SER A 66 3.32 4.16 13.56
CA SER A 66 2.58 3.18 14.37
C SER A 66 3.19 3.01 15.77
N LEU A 67 4.53 2.98 15.85
CA LEU A 67 5.26 2.94 17.11
C LEU A 67 5.08 4.24 17.90
N GLN A 68 5.20 5.41 17.27
CA GLN A 68 5.00 6.70 17.94
C GLN A 68 3.59 6.85 18.50
N ALA A 69 2.56 6.48 17.73
CA ALA A 69 1.17 6.50 18.18
C ALA A 69 0.95 5.60 19.40
N THR A 70 1.54 4.39 19.37
CA THR A 70 1.48 3.43 20.48
C THR A 70 2.18 3.95 21.73
N LEU A 71 3.37 4.54 21.60
CA LEU A 71 4.11 5.14 22.72
C LEU A 71 3.41 6.37 23.29
N ALA A 72 2.63 7.07 22.49
CA ALA A 72 1.78 8.17 22.91
C ALA A 72 0.44 7.73 23.54
N GLY A 73 0.18 6.41 23.65
CA GLY A 73 -1.06 5.86 24.20
C GLY A 73 -2.23 5.77 23.22
N ASN A 74 -2.05 6.19 21.96
CA ASN A 74 -3.07 6.20 20.91
C ASN A 74 -2.98 4.94 20.04
N THR A 75 -3.24 3.79 20.66
CA THR A 75 -3.04 2.47 20.02
C THR A 75 -4.02 2.15 18.89
N ASP A 76 -5.21 2.74 18.94
CA ASP A 76 -6.23 2.68 17.88
C ASP A 76 -5.75 3.35 16.59
N ILE A 77 -5.05 4.48 16.70
CA ILE A 77 -4.43 5.17 15.56
C ILE A 77 -3.34 4.31 14.94
N ALA A 78 -2.55 3.58 15.75
CA ALA A 78 -1.51 2.70 15.23
C ALA A 78 -2.12 1.61 14.32
N VAL A 79 -3.16 0.91 14.78
CA VAL A 79 -3.83 -0.14 13.99
C VAL A 79 -4.56 0.46 12.78
N GLY A 80 -5.34 1.53 12.98
CA GLY A 80 -6.09 2.19 11.93
C GLY A 80 -5.21 2.72 10.80
N SER A 81 -4.03 3.26 11.13
CA SER A 81 -3.08 3.74 10.12
C SER A 81 -2.56 2.62 9.23
N VAL A 82 -2.33 1.42 9.78
CA VAL A 82 -1.87 0.26 8.99
C VAL A 82 -2.96 -0.26 8.06
N ILE A 83 -4.20 -0.36 8.56
CA ILE A 83 -5.35 -0.78 7.77
C ILE A 83 -5.60 0.21 6.63
N GLY A 84 -5.65 1.51 6.96
CA GLY A 84 -5.84 2.59 6.00
C GLY A 84 -4.74 2.63 4.93
N SER A 85 -3.47 2.47 5.32
CA SER A 85 -2.35 2.37 4.37
C SER A 85 -2.49 1.16 3.44
N SER A 86 -2.99 0.03 3.95
CA SER A 86 -3.18 -1.17 3.14
C SER A 86 -4.28 -0.99 2.09
N ILE A 87 -5.42 -0.41 2.50
CA ILE A 87 -6.50 -0.02 1.59
C ILE A 87 -5.99 0.98 0.54
N PHE A 88 -5.27 2.01 0.97
CA PHE A 88 -4.70 3.02 0.07
C PHE A 88 -3.74 2.42 -0.96
N ASN A 89 -2.83 1.54 -0.53
CA ASN A 89 -1.87 0.91 -1.41
C ASN A 89 -2.55 0.06 -2.50
N ILE A 90 -3.59 -0.70 -2.13
CA ILE A 90 -4.30 -1.54 -3.09
C ILE A 90 -5.21 -0.71 -4.00
N LEU A 91 -5.99 0.21 -3.46
CA LEU A 91 -7.00 0.91 -4.25
C LEU A 91 -6.42 2.12 -5.00
N VAL A 92 -5.55 2.90 -4.36
CA VAL A 92 -4.96 4.12 -4.93
C VAL A 92 -3.65 3.84 -5.63
N THR A 93 -2.67 3.26 -4.93
CA THR A 93 -1.32 3.09 -5.52
C THR A 93 -1.33 2.16 -6.72
N LEU A 94 -1.97 0.99 -6.60
CA LEU A 94 -2.13 0.07 -7.74
C LEU A 94 -3.03 0.68 -8.82
N GLY A 95 -4.14 1.33 -8.43
CA GLY A 95 -5.11 1.92 -9.34
C GLY A 95 -4.51 3.02 -10.23
N LEU A 96 -3.81 3.98 -9.62
CA LEU A 96 -3.09 5.04 -10.35
C LEU A 96 -1.98 4.47 -11.23
N SER A 97 -1.20 3.51 -10.70
CA SER A 97 -0.14 2.87 -11.47
C SER A 97 -0.68 2.17 -12.72
N ALA A 98 -1.83 1.49 -12.61
CA ALA A 98 -2.50 0.81 -13.72
C ALA A 98 -3.13 1.77 -14.73
N LEU A 99 -3.58 2.95 -14.29
CA LEU A 99 -4.13 3.99 -15.17
C LEU A 99 -3.05 4.56 -16.10
N ILE A 100 -1.84 4.79 -15.58
CA ILE A 100 -0.69 5.23 -16.37
C ILE A 100 -0.33 4.14 -17.38
N ILE A 101 0.00 2.95 -16.88
CA ILE A 101 0.43 1.83 -17.72
C ILE A 101 -0.19 0.52 -17.24
N PRO A 102 -0.76 -0.31 -18.14
CA PRO A 102 -1.25 -1.61 -17.74
C PRO A 102 -0.16 -2.46 -17.09
N LEU A 103 -0.37 -2.85 -15.84
CA LEU A 103 0.64 -3.52 -15.02
C LEU A 103 0.64 -5.00 -15.35
N ARG A 104 1.80 -5.56 -15.73
CA ARG A 104 1.95 -7.00 -15.94
C ARG A 104 2.24 -7.67 -14.62
N VAL A 105 1.56 -8.79 -14.40
CA VAL A 105 1.58 -9.50 -13.13
C VAL A 105 2.17 -10.87 -13.35
N SER A 106 3.10 -11.26 -12.48
CA SER A 106 3.75 -12.56 -12.62
C SER A 106 2.81 -13.66 -12.10
N ARG A 107 2.96 -14.87 -12.65
CA ARG A 107 2.24 -16.06 -12.15
C ARG A 107 2.59 -16.38 -10.69
N GLN A 108 3.80 -16.01 -10.29
CA GLN A 108 4.29 -16.14 -8.92
C GLN A 108 3.45 -15.29 -7.96
N LEU A 109 3.21 -14.03 -8.33
CA LEU A 109 2.41 -13.11 -7.53
C LEU A 109 0.99 -13.64 -7.30
N VAL A 110 0.35 -14.16 -8.35
CA VAL A 110 -1.03 -14.67 -8.30
C VAL A 110 -1.15 -15.94 -7.47
N ARG A 111 -0.15 -16.83 -7.52
CA ARG A 111 -0.23 -18.16 -6.90
C ARG A 111 0.32 -18.24 -5.48
N VAL A 112 1.20 -17.31 -5.11
CA VAL A 112 1.89 -17.36 -3.82
C VAL A 112 1.64 -16.07 -3.06
N ASP A 113 2.10 -14.94 -3.59
CA ASP A 113 2.17 -13.69 -2.81
C ASP A 113 0.78 -13.13 -2.46
N ILE A 114 -0.18 -13.14 -3.40
CA ILE A 114 -1.55 -12.70 -3.14
C ILE A 114 -2.30 -13.65 -2.18
N PRO A 115 -2.28 -14.98 -2.35
CA PRO A 115 -2.83 -15.90 -1.36
C PRO A 115 -2.22 -15.72 0.04
N VAL A 116 -0.91 -15.50 0.14
CA VAL A 116 -0.26 -15.20 1.43
C VAL A 116 -0.77 -13.88 2.00
N MET A 117 -0.99 -12.85 1.17
CA MET A 117 -1.57 -11.57 1.61
C MET A 117 -3.01 -11.72 2.10
N ILE A 118 -3.83 -12.57 1.47
CA ILE A 118 -5.17 -12.91 1.95
C ILE A 118 -5.10 -13.61 3.30
N VAL A 119 -4.24 -14.63 3.43
CA VAL A 119 -4.06 -15.35 4.70
C VAL A 119 -3.55 -14.41 5.80
N ALA A 120 -2.63 -13.50 5.49
CA ALA A 120 -2.14 -12.48 6.42
C ALA A 120 -3.26 -11.53 6.86
N GLY A 121 -4.09 -11.05 5.92
CA GLY A 121 -5.25 -10.23 6.24
C GLY A 121 -6.27 -10.97 7.11
N LEU A 122 -6.58 -12.23 6.80
CA LEU A 122 -7.48 -13.06 7.58
C LEU A 122 -6.93 -13.35 8.98
N LEU A 123 -5.62 -13.59 9.08
CA LEU A 123 -4.93 -13.76 10.35
C LEU A 123 -5.08 -12.51 11.21
N VAL A 124 -4.81 -11.31 10.67
CA VAL A 124 -5.01 -10.04 11.37
C VAL A 124 -6.48 -9.87 11.80
N PHE A 125 -7.44 -10.18 10.92
CA PHE A 125 -8.86 -10.11 11.25
C PHE A 125 -9.24 -11.00 12.43
N ILE A 126 -8.76 -12.25 12.45
CA ILE A 126 -9.03 -13.21 13.53
C ILE A 126 -8.37 -12.78 14.83
N LEU A 127 -7.11 -12.32 14.77
CA LEU A 127 -6.38 -11.87 15.97
C LEU A 127 -6.97 -10.59 16.56
N ALA A 128 -7.58 -9.75 15.72
CA ALA A 128 -8.23 -8.51 16.15
C ALA A 128 -9.67 -8.71 16.70
N ALA A 129 -10.23 -9.92 16.62
CA ALA A 129 -11.66 -10.16 16.90
C ALA A 129 -12.10 -9.87 18.34
N ASN A 130 -11.17 -9.87 19.29
CA ASN A 130 -11.36 -9.50 20.69
C ASN A 130 -11.07 -8.00 20.96
N GLU A 131 -11.07 -7.16 19.92
CA GLU A 131 -10.79 -5.72 19.97
C GLU A 131 -9.38 -5.35 20.45
N MET A 132 -8.47 -6.33 20.59
CA MET A 132 -7.13 -6.11 21.12
C MET A 132 -6.08 -6.99 20.44
N LEU A 133 -5.00 -6.39 19.96
CA LEU A 133 -3.81 -7.14 19.53
C LEU A 133 -2.78 -7.15 20.67
N THR A 134 -2.53 -8.34 21.20
CA THR A 134 -1.58 -8.58 22.28
C THR A 134 -0.15 -8.75 21.75
N PRO A 135 0.87 -8.70 22.62
CA PRO A 135 2.25 -9.01 22.22
C PRO A 135 2.41 -10.44 21.67
N PHE A 136 1.57 -11.38 22.10
CA PHE A 136 1.54 -12.73 21.55
C PHE A 136 1.08 -12.72 20.08
N ASP A 137 0.02 -11.96 19.78
CA ASP A 137 -0.46 -11.78 18.40
C ASP A 137 0.61 -11.12 17.54
N GLY A 138 1.33 -10.14 18.11
CA GLY A 138 2.50 -9.52 17.50
C GLY A 138 3.60 -10.53 17.13
N ALA A 139 3.93 -11.43 18.05
CA ALA A 139 4.89 -12.50 17.80
C ALA A 139 4.42 -13.47 16.70
N VAL A 140 3.13 -13.84 16.68
CA VAL A 140 2.55 -14.70 15.63
C VAL A 140 2.67 -14.02 14.25
N LEU A 141 2.34 -12.73 14.15
CA LEU A 141 2.47 -11.96 12.90
C LEU A 141 3.93 -11.88 12.43
N LEU A 142 4.89 -11.67 13.33
CA LEU A 142 6.31 -11.64 12.98
C LEU A 142 6.84 -13.02 12.56
N VAL A 143 6.40 -14.11 13.19
CA VAL A 143 6.75 -15.46 12.75
C VAL A 143 6.20 -15.73 11.34
N ALA A 144 4.97 -15.29 11.06
CA ALA A 144 4.40 -15.37 9.72
C ALA A 144 5.19 -14.51 8.70
N LEU A 145 5.68 -13.33 9.10
CA LEU A 145 6.57 -12.53 8.25
C LEU A 145 7.88 -13.27 7.94
N LEU A 146 8.52 -13.86 8.96
CA LEU A 146 9.75 -14.61 8.78
C LEU A 146 9.55 -15.83 7.85
N ALA A 147 8.41 -16.52 7.99
CA ALA A 147 8.02 -17.60 7.09
C ALA A 147 7.87 -17.10 5.64
N TYR A 148 7.19 -15.97 5.43
CA TYR A 148 7.05 -15.36 4.10
C TYR A 148 8.40 -14.92 3.50
N VAL A 149 9.28 -14.31 4.28
CA VAL A 149 10.64 -13.96 3.85
C VAL A 149 11.43 -15.22 3.48
N GLY A 150 11.27 -16.31 4.24
CA GLY A 150 11.84 -17.61 3.91
C GLY A 150 11.33 -18.16 2.58
N VAL A 151 10.03 -18.02 2.31
CA VAL A 151 9.39 -18.37 1.04
C VAL A 151 9.94 -17.52 -0.12
N LEU A 152 10.11 -16.21 0.06
CA LEU A 152 10.78 -15.34 -0.92
C LEU A 152 12.22 -15.79 -1.19
N HIS A 153 12.98 -16.12 -0.14
CA HIS A 153 14.34 -16.60 -0.27
C HIS A 153 14.41 -17.93 -1.04
N TYR A 154 13.55 -18.90 -0.72
CA TYR A 154 13.48 -20.17 -1.44
C TYR A 154 13.17 -19.95 -2.94
N GLN A 155 12.28 -19.01 -3.25
CA GLN A 155 11.92 -18.64 -4.62
C GLN A 155 13.07 -17.96 -5.37
N THR A 156 13.92 -17.16 -4.71
CA THR A 156 15.13 -16.61 -5.36
C THR A 156 16.06 -17.71 -5.86
N ARG A 157 16.22 -18.80 -5.09
CA ARG A 157 17.11 -19.92 -5.44
C ARG A 157 16.59 -20.79 -6.58
N HIS A 158 15.27 -20.92 -6.70
CA HIS A 158 14.63 -21.78 -7.71
C HIS A 158 14.10 -21.03 -8.94
N SER A 159 14.19 -19.70 -8.95
CA SER A 159 13.80 -18.90 -10.11
C SER A 159 14.79 -19.12 -11.26
N ARG A 160 14.30 -19.61 -12.40
CA ARG A 160 15.08 -19.64 -13.65
C ARG A 160 15.59 -18.22 -13.94
N ARG A 161 16.92 -18.11 -14.09
CA ARG A 161 17.65 -16.88 -14.43
C ARG A 161 16.96 -16.16 -15.59
N PRO A 162 16.59 -14.87 -15.45
CA PRO A 162 16.15 -14.08 -16.59
C PRO A 162 17.32 -13.93 -17.57
N ARG A 163 17.17 -14.45 -18.79
CA ARG A 163 18.18 -14.40 -19.88
C ARG A 163 18.53 -12.97 -20.34
N THR A 164 17.75 -11.98 -19.92
CA THR A 164 17.83 -10.57 -20.35
C THR A 164 18.62 -9.65 -19.41
N LEU A 165 19.11 -10.15 -18.27
CA LEU A 165 19.85 -9.33 -17.28
C LEU A 165 21.36 -9.23 -17.59
N ASP A 166 21.87 -9.98 -18.56
CA ASP A 166 23.31 -10.02 -18.86
C ASP A 166 23.84 -8.75 -19.58
N THR A 167 22.94 -7.85 -20.03
CA THR A 167 23.30 -6.59 -20.71
C THR A 167 23.46 -5.38 -19.77
N VAL A 168 23.08 -5.51 -18.49
CA VAL A 168 23.23 -4.43 -17.51
C VAL A 168 24.67 -4.46 -16.99
N ALA A 169 25.38 -3.32 -17.10
CA ALA A 169 26.73 -3.18 -16.58
C ALA A 169 26.80 -3.66 -15.12
N LYS A 170 27.78 -4.51 -14.80
CA LYS A 170 28.02 -5.04 -13.45
C LYS A 170 28.50 -3.91 -12.53
N ALA A 171 27.58 -3.07 -12.06
CA ALA A 171 27.83 -2.22 -10.92
C ALA A 171 28.02 -3.11 -9.67
N PRO A 172 28.94 -2.78 -8.76
CA PRO A 172 29.10 -3.53 -7.53
C PRO A 172 27.77 -3.51 -6.73
N TRP A 173 27.33 -4.68 -6.26
CA TRP A 173 26.08 -4.82 -5.51
C TRP A 173 26.02 -3.85 -4.32
N LEU A 174 27.17 -3.57 -3.68
CA LEU A 174 27.29 -2.65 -2.56
C LEU A 174 26.94 -1.21 -2.94
N SER A 175 27.35 -0.72 -4.12
CA SER A 175 26.97 0.64 -4.55
C SER A 175 25.48 0.72 -4.88
N SER A 176 24.89 -0.38 -5.36
CA SER A 176 23.44 -0.46 -5.58
C SER A 176 22.67 -0.45 -4.25
N VAL A 177 23.16 -1.16 -3.23
CA VAL A 177 22.57 -1.13 -1.88
C VAL A 177 22.69 0.27 -1.26
N LEU A 178 23.85 0.91 -1.32
CA LEU A 178 24.04 2.27 -0.78
C LEU A 178 23.14 3.28 -1.49
N LEU A 179 23.04 3.19 -2.82
CA LEU A 179 22.13 4.06 -3.60
C LEU A 179 20.66 3.81 -3.22
N MET A 180 20.29 2.55 -2.98
CA MET A 180 18.95 2.17 -2.55
C MET A 180 18.62 2.74 -1.17
N LEU A 181 19.54 2.61 -0.21
CA LEU A 181 19.40 3.20 1.13
C LEU A 181 19.32 4.73 1.07
N GLY A 182 20.12 5.37 0.21
CA GLY A 182 20.05 6.81 -0.01
C GLY A 182 18.71 7.26 -0.61
N GLY A 183 18.22 6.57 -1.64
CA GLY A 183 16.90 6.84 -2.23
C GLY A 183 15.77 6.63 -1.23
N LEU A 184 15.86 5.59 -0.41
CA LEU A 184 14.92 5.33 0.66
C LEU A 184 14.93 6.43 1.72
N LEU A 185 16.11 6.86 2.18
CA LEU A 185 16.24 7.95 3.15
C LEU A 185 15.59 9.23 2.62
N VAL A 186 15.84 9.57 1.36
CA VAL A 186 15.21 10.73 0.70
C VAL A 186 13.69 10.60 0.66
N LEU A 187 13.15 9.42 0.35
CA LEU A 187 11.70 9.17 0.36
C LEU A 187 11.08 9.32 1.75
N VAL A 188 11.75 8.81 2.79
CA VAL A 188 11.30 8.94 4.17
C VAL A 188 11.27 10.41 4.58
N LEU A 189 12.34 11.16 4.30
CA LEU A 189 12.41 12.60 4.57
C LEU A 189 11.33 13.37 3.80
N ALA A 190 11.12 13.05 2.53
CA ALA A 190 10.07 13.64 1.71
C ALA A 190 8.67 13.39 2.29
N GLY A 191 8.38 12.15 2.71
CA GLY A 191 7.11 11.80 3.35
C GLY A 191 6.89 12.56 4.65
N HIS A 192 7.91 12.72 5.49
CA HIS A 192 7.83 13.49 6.72
C HIS A 192 7.55 14.98 6.46
N LEU A 193 8.26 15.60 5.50
CA LEU A 193 8.02 17.00 5.13
C LEU A 193 6.61 17.21 4.57
N LEU A 194 6.16 16.32 3.68
CA LEU A 194 4.82 16.40 3.09
C LEU A 194 3.72 16.19 4.12
N LEU A 195 3.89 15.24 5.03
CA LEU A 195 2.91 14.99 6.08
C LEU A 195 2.83 16.17 7.06
N GLY A 196 3.97 16.72 7.49
CA GLY A 196 4.00 17.91 8.36
C GLY A 196 3.29 19.10 7.73
N ALA A 197 3.67 19.45 6.50
CA ALA A 197 3.02 20.54 5.76
C ALA A 197 1.53 20.29 5.54
N ALA A 198 1.12 19.06 5.27
CA ALA A 198 -0.29 18.71 5.11
C ALA A 198 -1.08 18.86 6.42
N VAL A 199 -0.49 18.46 7.55
CA VAL A 199 -1.09 18.60 8.90
C VAL A 199 -1.27 20.08 9.24
N ASP A 200 -0.26 20.92 9.00
CA ASP A 200 -0.34 22.36 9.26
C ASP A 200 -1.45 23.01 8.43
N VAL A 201 -1.48 22.73 7.12
CA VAL A 201 -2.51 23.24 6.22
C VAL A 201 -3.91 22.76 6.63
N ALA A 202 -4.04 21.50 7.06
CA ALA A 202 -5.30 20.96 7.53
C ALA A 202 -5.77 21.64 8.83
N GLY A 203 -4.84 21.94 9.74
CA GLY A 203 -5.10 22.70 10.96
C GLY A 203 -5.57 24.13 10.67
N ASP A 204 -4.90 24.82 9.75
CA ASP A 204 -5.28 26.18 9.30
C ASP A 204 -6.68 26.21 8.65
N LEU A 205 -7.10 25.10 8.02
CA LEU A 205 -8.44 24.91 7.45
C LEU A 205 -9.49 24.52 8.51
N GLY A 206 -9.12 24.42 9.79
CA GLY A 206 -10.03 24.12 10.89
C GLY A 206 -10.42 22.64 10.98
N LEU A 207 -9.67 21.73 10.35
CA LEU A 207 -9.92 20.30 10.50
C LEU A 207 -9.49 19.82 11.88
N SER A 208 -10.33 18.98 12.52
CA SER A 208 -9.99 18.43 13.83
C SER A 208 -8.76 17.52 13.78
N GLU A 209 -7.96 17.52 14.84
CA GLU A 209 -6.79 16.63 15.00
C GLU A 209 -7.14 15.16 14.76
N ARG A 210 -8.36 14.74 15.13
CA ARG A 210 -8.87 13.39 14.88
C ARG A 210 -9.02 13.07 13.39
N VAL A 211 -9.60 14.00 12.62
CA VAL A 211 -9.76 13.83 11.17
C VAL A 211 -8.39 13.81 10.48
N ILE A 212 -7.50 14.71 10.89
CA ILE A 212 -6.11 14.77 10.40
C ILE A 212 -5.39 13.44 10.69
N GLY A 213 -5.52 12.94 11.91
CA GLY A 213 -4.90 11.69 12.36
C GLY A 213 -5.38 10.45 11.61
N LEU A 214 -6.69 10.32 11.39
CA LEU A 214 -7.28 9.12 10.78
C LEU A 214 -7.16 9.10 9.25
N THR A 215 -7.06 10.26 8.59
CA THR A 215 -7.06 10.33 7.11
C THR A 215 -5.71 10.76 6.55
N LEU A 216 -5.13 11.84 7.07
CA LEU A 216 -3.93 12.44 6.50
C LEU A 216 -2.68 11.63 6.81
N ILE A 217 -2.59 11.07 8.02
CA ILE A 217 -1.45 10.23 8.42
C ILE A 217 -1.39 8.95 7.58
N GLY A 218 -2.52 8.25 7.40
CA GLY A 218 -2.58 7.02 6.60
C GLY A 218 -2.23 7.23 5.12
N VAL A 219 -2.67 8.36 4.54
CA VAL A 219 -2.30 8.74 3.17
C VAL A 219 -0.84 9.18 3.10
N GLY A 220 -0.39 10.04 4.01
CA GLY A 220 0.94 10.64 4.03
C GLY A 220 2.07 9.61 4.17
N THR A 221 1.90 8.66 5.09
CA THR A 221 2.83 7.53 5.28
C THR A 221 2.89 6.58 4.09
N SER A 222 1.85 6.57 3.25
CA SER A 222 1.78 5.76 2.03
C SER A 222 2.35 6.49 0.79
N LEU A 223 2.69 7.78 0.88
CA LEU A 223 3.27 8.56 -0.23
C LEU A 223 4.58 7.96 -0.75
N PRO A 224 5.52 7.47 0.08
CA PRO A 224 6.72 6.79 -0.41
C PRO A 224 6.42 5.56 -1.26
N CYS A 225 5.44 4.75 -0.85
CA CYS A 225 4.99 3.58 -1.60
C CYS A 225 4.34 3.99 -2.92
N LEU A 226 3.47 5.01 -2.89
CA LEU A 226 2.83 5.57 -4.07
C LEU A 226 3.85 6.06 -5.08
N ALA A 227 4.76 6.93 -4.66
CA ALA A 227 5.77 7.51 -5.54
C ALA A 227 6.68 6.45 -6.13
N THR A 228 7.16 5.51 -5.31
CA THR A 228 8.03 4.42 -5.78
C THR A 228 7.33 3.55 -6.82
N SER A 229 6.08 3.17 -6.57
CA SER A 229 5.30 2.32 -7.49
C SER A 229 4.97 3.05 -8.78
N LEU A 230 4.62 4.34 -8.70
CA LEU A 230 4.30 5.18 -9.86
C LEU A 230 5.52 5.40 -10.75
N ILE A 231 6.67 5.73 -10.15
CA ILE A 231 7.93 5.93 -10.88
C ILE A 231 8.40 4.60 -11.48
N ALA A 232 8.28 3.48 -10.76
CA ALA A 232 8.56 2.15 -11.32
C ALA A 232 7.67 1.86 -12.53
N ALA A 233 6.38 2.15 -12.45
CA ALA A 233 5.43 1.99 -13.56
C ALA A 233 5.81 2.87 -14.76
N LEU A 234 6.11 4.15 -14.53
CA LEU A 234 6.54 5.10 -15.56
C LEU A 234 7.83 4.68 -16.26
N ARG A 235 8.76 4.05 -15.53
CA ARG A 235 10.00 3.48 -16.06
C ARG A 235 9.81 2.16 -16.81
N GLY A 236 8.59 1.62 -16.84
CA GLY A 236 8.30 0.31 -17.43
C GLY A 236 8.66 -0.87 -16.52
N GLU A 237 9.12 -0.62 -15.30
CA GLU A 237 9.49 -1.62 -14.29
C GLU A 237 8.26 -2.14 -13.53
N ARG A 238 7.30 -2.68 -14.29
CA ARG A 238 5.97 -3.07 -13.80
C ARG A 238 6.02 -4.12 -12.69
N GLU A 239 7.00 -5.02 -12.73
CA GLU A 239 7.19 -6.03 -11.68
C GLU A 239 7.61 -5.40 -10.34
N ILE A 240 8.44 -4.34 -10.37
CA ILE A 240 8.81 -3.59 -9.16
C ILE A 240 7.59 -2.83 -8.65
N ALA A 241 6.83 -2.18 -9.55
CA ALA A 241 5.64 -1.41 -9.16
C ALA A 241 4.60 -2.28 -8.42
N VAL A 242 4.24 -3.43 -8.99
CA VAL A 242 3.28 -4.35 -8.35
C VAL A 242 3.88 -5.02 -7.13
N GLY A 243 5.14 -5.46 -7.22
CA GLY A 243 5.84 -6.08 -6.09
C GLY A 243 5.93 -5.15 -4.88
N ASN A 244 6.17 -3.86 -5.09
CA ASN A 244 6.21 -2.88 -4.02
C ASN A 244 4.87 -2.75 -3.30
N VAL A 245 3.76 -2.69 -4.03
CA VAL A 245 2.40 -2.61 -3.44
C VAL A 245 2.08 -3.85 -2.61
N ILE A 246 2.24 -5.04 -3.19
CA ILE A 246 1.89 -6.30 -2.50
C ILE A 246 2.84 -6.55 -1.32
N GLY A 247 4.14 -6.32 -1.51
CA GLY A 247 5.13 -6.41 -0.45
C GLY A 247 4.82 -5.45 0.68
N SER A 248 4.49 -4.19 0.38
CA SER A 248 4.22 -3.18 1.41
C SER A 248 2.99 -3.55 2.24
N ASN A 249 1.94 -4.11 1.61
CA ASN A 249 0.79 -4.65 2.34
C ASN A 249 1.18 -5.81 3.28
N LEU A 250 1.98 -6.76 2.80
CA LEU A 250 2.46 -7.87 3.63
C LEU A 250 3.35 -7.40 4.79
N PHE A 251 4.27 -6.45 4.54
CA PHE A 251 5.08 -5.86 5.58
C PHE A 251 4.27 -5.03 6.55
N ASN A 252 3.25 -4.31 6.09
CA ASN A 252 2.34 -3.56 6.95
C ASN A 252 1.59 -4.51 7.89
N LEU A 253 0.94 -5.55 7.34
CA LEU A 253 0.13 -6.49 8.11
C LEU A 253 0.96 -7.38 9.05
N LEU A 254 2.08 -7.92 8.59
CA LEU A 254 2.86 -8.89 9.36
C LEU A 254 4.02 -8.24 10.13
N GLY A 255 4.67 -7.25 9.52
CA GLY A 255 5.83 -6.56 10.08
C GLY A 255 5.44 -5.39 10.97
N VAL A 256 4.72 -4.41 10.42
CA VAL A 256 4.37 -3.18 11.16
C VAL A 256 3.46 -3.48 12.33
N LEU A 257 2.31 -4.12 12.10
CA LEU A 257 1.43 -4.53 13.21
C LEU A 257 2.15 -5.51 14.15
N GLY A 258 2.86 -6.49 13.61
CA GLY A 258 3.55 -7.50 14.41
C GLY A 258 4.59 -6.90 15.37
N PHE A 259 5.48 -6.06 14.85
CA PHE A 259 6.51 -5.39 15.65
C PHE A 259 5.91 -4.36 16.60
N THR A 260 4.92 -3.59 16.15
CA THR A 260 4.25 -2.59 16.99
C THR A 260 3.55 -3.26 18.17
N ALA A 261 2.79 -4.34 17.93
CA ALA A 261 2.09 -5.07 18.99
C ALA A 261 3.05 -5.76 19.98
N LEU A 262 4.21 -6.23 19.50
CA LEU A 262 5.22 -6.86 20.35
C LEU A 262 5.91 -5.87 21.30
N VAL A 263 6.20 -4.65 20.82
CA VAL A 263 6.94 -3.62 21.57
C VAL A 263 6.01 -2.67 22.33
N ALA A 264 4.71 -2.69 22.02
CA ALA A 264 3.72 -1.82 22.66
C ALA A 264 3.72 -1.97 24.19
N PRO A 265 3.70 -0.86 24.95
CA PRO A 265 3.56 -0.91 26.42
C PRO A 265 2.24 -1.54 26.88
N THR A 266 1.20 -1.42 26.07
CA THR A 266 -0.14 -1.99 26.29
C THR A 266 -0.63 -2.67 25.02
N PRO A 267 -1.53 -3.66 25.10
CA PRO A 267 -2.16 -4.26 23.91
C PRO A 267 -2.72 -3.18 22.98
N LEU A 268 -2.60 -3.39 21.67
CA LEU A 268 -3.11 -2.42 20.71
C LEU A 268 -4.63 -2.52 20.66
N SER A 269 -5.32 -1.44 21.00
CA SER A 269 -6.77 -1.37 20.88
C SER A 269 -7.15 -1.34 19.40
N VAL A 270 -8.14 -2.15 19.03
CA VAL A 270 -8.78 -2.11 17.72
C VAL A 270 -10.17 -1.52 17.93
N SER A 271 -10.48 -0.43 17.22
CA SER A 271 -11.78 0.21 17.38
C SER A 271 -12.89 -0.69 16.82
N PRO A 272 -14.11 -0.69 17.40
CA PRO A 272 -15.23 -1.47 16.86
C PRO A 272 -15.53 -1.14 15.40
N ASN A 273 -15.43 0.14 15.02
CA ASN A 273 -15.60 0.58 13.62
C ASN A 273 -14.54 -0.02 12.68
N ALA A 274 -13.29 -0.14 13.15
CA ALA A 274 -12.24 -0.78 12.37
C ALA A 274 -12.51 -2.28 12.16
N LEU A 275 -13.13 -2.96 13.12
CA LEU A 275 -13.53 -4.37 13.00
C LEU A 275 -14.74 -4.59 12.09
N ASP A 276 -15.77 -3.77 12.25
CA ASP A 276 -17.04 -3.93 11.54
C ASP A 276 -16.97 -3.44 10.09
N PHE A 277 -16.08 -2.48 9.79
CA PHE A 277 -16.02 -1.85 8.47
C PHE A 277 -14.61 -1.86 7.84
N ASP A 278 -13.61 -1.24 8.47
CA ASP A 278 -12.32 -1.00 7.81
C ASP A 278 -11.55 -2.30 7.48
N LEU A 279 -11.52 -3.25 8.42
CA LEU A 279 -10.88 -4.56 8.22
C LEU A 279 -11.60 -5.41 7.15
N PRO A 280 -12.94 -5.53 7.14
CA PRO A 280 -13.68 -6.14 6.02
C PRO A 280 -13.42 -5.47 4.68
N VAL A 281 -13.35 -4.14 4.62
CA VAL A 281 -13.05 -3.40 3.39
C VAL A 281 -11.61 -3.69 2.92
N MET A 282 -10.65 -3.70 3.85
CA MET A 282 -9.26 -4.07 3.55
C MET A 282 -9.17 -5.50 3.02
N LEU A 283 -9.82 -6.47 3.68
CA LEU A 283 -9.91 -7.85 3.20
C LEU A 283 -10.57 -7.92 1.83
N GLY A 284 -11.65 -7.17 1.62
CA GLY A 284 -12.33 -7.05 0.33
C GLY A 284 -11.39 -6.55 -0.75
N ALA A 285 -10.60 -5.51 -0.49
CA ALA A 285 -9.61 -4.98 -1.43
C ALA A 285 -8.48 -5.99 -1.71
N ILE A 286 -8.00 -6.70 -0.69
CA ILE A 286 -7.00 -7.78 -0.83
C ILE A 286 -7.56 -8.93 -1.66
N ILE A 287 -8.80 -9.35 -1.44
CA ILE A 287 -9.45 -10.43 -2.20
C ILE A 287 -9.71 -9.97 -3.64
N LEU A 288 -10.07 -8.72 -3.85
CA LEU A 288 -10.30 -8.12 -5.18
C LEU A 288 -9.06 -8.19 -6.08
N CYS A 289 -7.88 -8.24 -5.48
CA CYS A 289 -6.63 -8.50 -6.19
C CYS A 289 -6.70 -9.82 -6.98
N LEU A 290 -7.29 -10.90 -6.45
CA LEU A 290 -7.32 -12.20 -7.13
C LEU A 290 -7.95 -12.15 -8.53
N PRO A 291 -9.22 -11.71 -8.71
CA PRO A 291 -9.81 -11.62 -10.04
C PRO A 291 -9.03 -10.64 -10.93
N VAL A 292 -8.69 -9.45 -10.42
CA VAL A 292 -7.96 -8.42 -11.19
C VAL A 292 -6.60 -8.93 -11.72
N PHE A 293 -5.89 -9.73 -10.92
CA PHE A 293 -4.58 -10.25 -11.29
C PHE A 293 -4.63 -11.58 -12.04
N TYR A 294 -5.65 -12.41 -11.81
CA TYR A 294 -5.87 -13.64 -12.56
C TYR A 294 -6.33 -13.37 -14.00
N THR A 295 -7.02 -12.26 -14.21
CA THR A 295 -7.53 -11.77 -15.49
C THR A 295 -6.39 -11.37 -16.43
N GLY A 296 -5.95 -12.30 -17.29
CA GLY A 296 -4.93 -12.00 -18.31
C GLY A 296 -3.53 -11.71 -17.76
N TYR A 297 -3.29 -11.95 -16.46
CA TYR A 297 -2.06 -11.57 -15.75
C TYR A 297 -1.69 -10.09 -15.92
N ARG A 298 -2.70 -9.21 -16.02
CA ARG A 298 -2.50 -7.77 -16.22
C ARG A 298 -3.59 -6.96 -15.57
N VAL A 299 -3.20 -5.94 -14.80
CA VAL A 299 -4.14 -4.90 -14.35
C VAL A 299 -4.31 -3.90 -15.48
N THR A 300 -5.54 -3.79 -15.98
CA THR A 300 -5.93 -2.88 -17.03
C THR A 300 -6.26 -1.49 -16.48
N ARG A 301 -6.31 -0.48 -17.37
CA ARG A 301 -6.71 0.89 -17.00
C ARG A 301 -8.12 0.96 -16.42
N ILE A 302 -9.02 0.10 -16.89
CA ILE A 302 -10.41 0.05 -16.42
C ILE A 302 -10.45 -0.49 -15.00
N GLU A 303 -9.73 -1.58 -14.71
CA GLU A 303 -9.60 -2.09 -13.34
C GLU A 303 -8.95 -1.06 -12.43
N GLY A 304 -7.93 -0.34 -12.91
CA GLY A 304 -7.34 0.78 -12.18
C GLY A 304 -8.35 1.88 -11.84
N LEU A 305 -9.21 2.26 -12.78
CA LEU A 305 -10.29 3.24 -12.55
C LEU A 305 -11.31 2.73 -11.52
N VAL A 306 -11.66 1.44 -11.57
CA VAL A 306 -12.56 0.81 -10.61
C VAL A 306 -11.95 0.83 -9.20
N LEU A 307 -10.67 0.48 -9.06
CA LEU A 307 -9.96 0.53 -7.77
C LEU A 307 -9.99 1.95 -7.17
N LEU A 308 -9.74 2.98 -8.00
CA LEU A 308 -9.84 4.38 -7.56
C LEU A 308 -11.27 4.78 -7.19
N GLY A 309 -12.26 4.33 -7.95
CA GLY A 309 -13.68 4.53 -7.63
C GLY A 309 -14.08 3.90 -6.30
N LEU A 310 -13.57 2.70 -5.99
CA LEU A 310 -13.77 2.05 -4.70
C LEU A 310 -13.12 2.84 -3.55
N TYR A 311 -11.92 3.40 -3.76
CA TYR A 311 -11.29 4.24 -2.74
C TYR A 311 -12.06 5.53 -2.49
N LEU A 312 -12.55 6.18 -3.56
CA LEU A 312 -13.40 7.36 -3.44
C LEU A 312 -14.68 7.05 -2.66
N ALA A 313 -15.32 5.91 -2.95
CA ALA A 313 -16.49 5.47 -2.20
C ALA A 313 -16.15 5.25 -0.71
N TYR A 314 -15.07 4.51 -0.42
CA TYR A 314 -14.59 4.31 0.95
C TYR A 314 -14.33 5.64 1.68
N GLY A 315 -13.59 6.57 1.06
CA GLY A 315 -13.28 7.86 1.64
C GLY A 315 -14.52 8.73 1.89
N LEU A 316 -15.50 8.71 0.97
CA LEU A 316 -16.78 9.40 1.16
C LEU A 316 -17.58 8.83 2.33
N HIS A 317 -17.57 7.50 2.51
CA HIS A 317 -18.22 6.87 3.67
C HIS A 317 -17.55 7.28 4.98
N VAL A 318 -16.22 7.19 5.06
CA VAL A 318 -15.45 7.60 6.25
C VAL A 318 -15.69 9.08 6.59
N MET A 319 -15.71 9.96 5.59
CA MET A 319 -16.01 11.39 5.80
C MET A 319 -17.46 11.62 6.25
N ALA A 320 -18.44 10.93 5.67
CA ALA A 320 -19.84 11.08 6.05
C ALA A 320 -20.08 10.60 7.50
N PHE A 321 -19.47 9.48 7.88
CA PHE A 321 -19.51 8.95 9.25
C PHE A 321 -18.87 9.91 10.26
N THR A 322 -17.68 10.44 9.96
CA THR A 322 -16.95 11.34 10.86
C THR A 322 -17.58 12.72 11.00
N THR A 323 -18.31 13.21 9.99
CA THR A 323 -19.01 14.51 10.03
C THR A 323 -20.42 14.44 10.59
N GLY A 324 -20.92 13.24 10.92
CA GLY A 324 -22.25 13.04 11.50
C GLY A 324 -23.40 13.45 10.56
N MET A 325 -23.16 13.53 9.25
CA MET A 325 -24.20 13.91 8.31
C MET A 325 -25.31 12.84 8.30
N PRO A 326 -26.60 13.22 8.32
CA PRO A 326 -27.72 12.27 8.18
C PRO A 326 -27.74 11.52 6.84
N LEU A 327 -26.86 11.91 5.90
CA LEU A 327 -26.60 11.22 4.65
C LEU A 327 -25.65 10.02 4.78
N ALA A 328 -24.93 9.85 5.90
CA ALA A 328 -23.95 8.78 6.08
C ALA A 328 -24.59 7.39 5.96
N ASN A 329 -25.69 7.14 6.67
CA ASN A 329 -26.42 5.87 6.61
C ASN A 329 -27.05 5.62 5.22
N LYS A 330 -27.47 6.69 4.53
CA LYS A 330 -28.02 6.62 3.17
C LYS A 330 -26.94 6.32 2.13
N LEU A 331 -25.76 6.93 2.26
CA LEU A 331 -24.58 6.64 1.45
C LEU A 331 -24.06 5.23 1.71
N GLU A 332 -24.03 4.79 2.96
CA GLU A 332 -23.67 3.43 3.36
C GLU A 332 -24.58 2.39 2.73
N GLN A 333 -25.91 2.56 2.82
CA GLN A 333 -26.86 1.68 2.14
C GLN A 333 -26.70 1.73 0.62
N LEU A 334 -26.54 2.91 0.02
CA LEU A 334 -26.31 3.03 -1.42
C LEU A 334 -25.00 2.33 -1.85
N MET A 335 -23.95 2.45 -1.03
CA MET A 335 -22.66 1.83 -1.31
C MET A 335 -22.71 0.31 -1.15
N LEU A 336 -23.23 -0.21 -0.03
CA LEU A 336 -23.29 -1.64 0.25
C LEU A 336 -24.24 -2.39 -0.68
N TYR A 337 -25.41 -1.80 -1.02
CA TYR A 337 -26.42 -2.50 -1.80
C TYR A 337 -26.34 -2.25 -3.32
N TYR A 338 -25.73 -1.16 -3.76
CA TYR A 338 -25.71 -0.82 -5.19
C TYR A 338 -24.30 -0.65 -5.75
N VAL A 339 -23.45 0.17 -5.15
CA VAL A 339 -22.12 0.50 -5.74
C VAL A 339 -21.13 -0.66 -5.63
N LEU A 340 -20.96 -1.23 -4.44
CA LEU A 340 -20.07 -2.38 -4.22
C LEU A 340 -20.50 -3.61 -5.04
N PRO A 341 -21.80 -3.99 -5.06
CA PRO A 341 -22.26 -5.08 -5.92
C PRO A 341 -22.11 -4.76 -7.41
N ALA A 342 -22.39 -3.54 -7.86
CA ALA A 342 -22.24 -3.19 -9.28
C ALA A 342 -20.77 -3.19 -9.73
N LEU A 343 -19.85 -2.64 -8.92
CA LEU A 343 -18.42 -2.69 -9.19
C LEU A 343 -17.87 -4.11 -9.07
N GLY A 344 -18.36 -4.90 -8.11
CA GLY A 344 -18.06 -6.32 -7.99
C GLY A 344 -18.52 -7.13 -9.20
N VAL A 345 -19.74 -6.88 -9.69
CA VAL A 345 -20.29 -7.50 -10.92
C VAL A 345 -19.50 -7.05 -12.14
N LEU A 346 -19.12 -5.78 -12.25
CA LEU A 346 -18.30 -5.28 -13.34
C LEU A 346 -16.93 -5.98 -13.36
N LEU A 347 -16.28 -6.11 -12.20
CA LEU A 347 -15.00 -6.80 -12.05
C LEU A 347 -15.13 -8.30 -12.31
N LEU A 348 -16.19 -8.94 -11.83
CA LEU A 348 -16.49 -10.34 -12.16
C LEU A 348 -16.73 -10.51 -13.67
N PHE A 349 -17.44 -9.59 -14.30
CA PHE A 349 -17.73 -9.64 -15.73
C PHE A 349 -16.46 -9.43 -16.57
N THR A 350 -15.61 -8.46 -16.23
CA THR A 350 -14.31 -8.28 -16.90
C THR A 350 -13.41 -9.50 -16.70
N SER A 351 -13.42 -10.07 -15.50
CA SER A 351 -12.66 -11.27 -15.15
C SER A 351 -13.12 -12.50 -15.93
N LEU A 352 -14.43 -12.75 -15.96
CA LEU A 352 -15.04 -13.87 -16.70
C LEU A 352 -14.84 -13.73 -18.21
N ARG A 353 -14.96 -12.51 -18.76
CA ARG A 353 -14.68 -12.26 -20.19
C ARG A 353 -13.22 -12.54 -20.55
N ALA A 354 -12.27 -12.15 -19.70
CA ALA A 354 -10.87 -12.43 -20.00
C ALA A 354 -10.53 -13.91 -19.84
N TRP A 355 -11.10 -14.58 -18.83
CA TRP A 355 -10.98 -16.02 -18.64
C TRP A 355 -11.49 -16.80 -19.87
N HIS A 356 -12.67 -16.46 -20.38
CA HIS A 356 -13.22 -17.07 -21.60
C HIS A 356 -12.34 -16.85 -22.83
N ARG A 357 -11.70 -15.67 -22.97
CA ARG A 357 -10.78 -15.37 -24.08
C ARG A 357 -9.47 -16.17 -24.00
N GLN A 358 -9.03 -16.54 -22.80
CA GLN A 358 -7.81 -17.34 -22.61
C GLN A 358 -8.04 -18.82 -22.95
N HIS A 359 -9.09 -19.45 -22.43
CA HIS A 359 -9.35 -20.86 -22.75
C HIS A 359 -9.72 -21.10 -24.22
N LYS A 360 -10.32 -20.11 -24.89
CA LYS A 360 -10.57 -20.20 -26.34
C LYS A 360 -9.28 -20.11 -27.19
N ARG A 361 -8.17 -19.62 -26.63
CA ARG A 361 -6.84 -19.57 -27.28
C ARG A 361 -5.97 -20.79 -26.97
N GLU A 362 -6.28 -21.56 -25.92
CA GLU A 362 -5.59 -22.82 -25.60
C GLU A 362 -6.21 -24.02 -26.35
N SER A 363 -7.39 -23.86 -26.93
CA SER A 363 -8.10 -24.87 -27.74
C SER A 363 -7.88 -24.72 -29.26
N GLN A 364 -6.99 -23.82 -29.70
CA GLN A 364 -6.51 -23.64 -31.08
C GLN A 364 -4.99 -23.81 -31.06
#